data_AF-A0A928SXQ8-F1
#
_entry.id   AF-A0A928SXQ8-F1
#
_cell.length_a   1.000
_cell.length_b   1.000
_cell.length_c   1.000
_cell.angle_alpha   90.00
_cell.angle_beta   90.00
_cell.angle_gamma   90.00
#
_symmetry.space_group_name_H-M   'P 1'
#
loop_
_entity.id
_entity.type
_entity.pdbx_description
1 polymer ?
#
loop_
_entity_poly.entity_id
_entity_poly.type
_entity_poly.pdbx_seq_one_letter_code
_entity_poly.pdbx_strand_id
1 'polypeptide(L)'
;MPGKLWVSLCCSALLLVGACGGSQPPAESPEPVQEEPKPEPKSEPSDEPTEEPTGEAGKGEGEGKGPAAEPTFKEDSSVDEAIAAVPQGTPRVNVEQDRLAKPLMEESLYKPCKMAPNQHFKLKVAIWDGKAVGIDLTATPKNDKVVACIKQQINGITWKDKVKSLNTVEYQF
;
A
#
# COMPACT_ATOMS: atom_id res chain seq x y z
N MET A 1 2.82 5.94 -49.83
CA MET A 1 2.12 4.69 -50.18
C MET A 1 0.92 4.54 -49.25
N PRO A 2 -0.32 4.76 -49.71
CA PRO A 2 -1.52 4.51 -48.90
C PRO A 2 -2.13 3.15 -49.26
N GLY A 3 -2.45 2.34 -48.25
CA GLY A 3 -3.21 1.10 -48.40
C GLY A 3 -3.15 0.27 -47.12
N LYS A 4 -4.22 -0.31 -46.58
CA LYS A 4 -5.59 -0.54 -47.04
C LYS A 4 -6.47 -0.68 -45.79
N LEU A 5 -7.64 -0.05 -45.79
CA LEU A 5 -8.75 -0.35 -44.88
C LEU A 5 -9.28 -1.76 -45.18
N TRP A 6 -9.47 -2.59 -44.16
CA TRP A 6 -10.34 -3.77 -44.23
C TRP A 6 -11.50 -3.60 -43.27
N VAL A 7 -12.63 -3.21 -43.87
CA VAL A 7 -13.97 -3.40 -43.34
C VAL A 7 -14.31 -4.88 -43.53
N SER A 8 -14.60 -5.61 -42.46
CA SER A 8 -15.24 -6.92 -42.55
C SER A 8 -16.49 -6.91 -41.68
N LEU A 9 -17.58 -6.57 -42.36
CA LEU A 9 -18.96 -6.62 -41.94
C LEU A 9 -19.44 -8.07 -42.14
N CYS A 10 -19.91 -8.75 -41.09
CA CYS A 10 -20.74 -9.94 -41.25
C CYS A 10 -21.81 -10.00 -40.15
N CYS A 11 -23.03 -9.68 -40.57
CA CYS A 11 -24.29 -10.01 -39.93
C CYS A 11 -24.36 -11.49 -39.53
N SER A 12 -24.98 -11.80 -38.40
CA SER A 12 -26.16 -12.69 -38.37
C SER A 12 -26.83 -12.62 -37.00
N ALA A 13 -28.06 -12.10 -37.02
CA ALA A 13 -29.03 -12.19 -35.96
C ALA A 13 -29.64 -13.59 -35.92
N LEU A 14 -29.95 -14.12 -34.74
CA LEU A 14 -31.02 -15.09 -34.55
C LEU A 14 -31.54 -15.04 -33.10
N LEU A 15 -32.75 -14.50 -32.99
CA LEU A 15 -33.67 -14.55 -31.86
C LEU A 15 -34.08 -15.99 -31.56
N LEU A 16 -34.22 -16.34 -30.28
CA LEU A 16 -35.26 -17.27 -29.81
C LEU A 16 -35.67 -16.94 -28.38
N VAL A 17 -36.97 -16.63 -28.25
CA VAL A 17 -37.73 -16.30 -27.06
C VAL A 17 -38.12 -17.59 -26.34
N GLY A 18 -37.99 -17.61 -25.02
CA GLY A 18 -38.55 -18.65 -24.15
C GLY A 18 -39.12 -18.01 -22.88
N ALA A 19 -40.43 -17.77 -22.89
CA ALA A 19 -41.22 -17.25 -21.78
C ALA A 19 -41.68 -18.37 -20.84
N CYS A 20 -41.63 -18.12 -19.54
CA CYS A 20 -42.56 -18.55 -18.47
C CYS A 20 -41.95 -18.01 -17.17
N GLY A 21 -42.58 -17.11 -16.42
CA GLY A 21 -43.98 -17.16 -16.01
C GLY A 21 -44.00 -17.63 -14.55
N GLY A 22 -44.00 -16.69 -13.61
CA GLY A 22 -44.02 -16.98 -12.18
C GLY A 22 -44.26 -15.72 -11.36
N SER A 23 -45.54 -15.43 -11.13
CA SER A 23 -46.08 -14.27 -10.43
C SER A 23 -45.66 -14.19 -8.95
N GLN A 24 -45.18 -13.02 -8.53
CA GLN A 24 -45.36 -12.42 -7.19
C GLN A 24 -46.85 -12.12 -6.93
N PRO A 25 -47.37 -11.71 -5.73
CA PRO A 25 -46.76 -11.16 -4.50
C PRO A 25 -47.45 -11.76 -3.20
N PRO A 26 -47.51 -11.17 -1.97
CA PRO A 26 -47.04 -9.86 -1.47
C PRO A 26 -46.31 -9.86 -0.11
N ALA A 27 -45.99 -8.63 0.31
CA ALA A 27 -45.29 -8.23 1.52
C ALA A 27 -46.10 -8.42 2.81
N GLU A 28 -45.42 -8.83 3.87
CA GLU A 28 -45.73 -8.52 5.28
C GLU A 28 -44.50 -7.74 5.79
N SER A 29 -44.57 -6.41 5.78
CA SER A 29 -44.96 -5.53 6.89
C SER A 29 -44.07 -5.68 8.15
N PRO A 30 -43.44 -4.57 8.61
CA PRO A 30 -42.55 -4.57 9.77
C PRO A 30 -43.36 -4.71 11.06
N GLU A 31 -42.99 -5.68 11.89
CA GLU A 31 -43.52 -5.75 13.26
C GLU A 31 -42.71 -4.88 14.23
N PRO A 32 -43.38 -4.40 15.29
CA PRO A 32 -43.18 -3.08 15.86
C PRO A 32 -42.13 -3.01 16.97
N VAL A 33 -41.61 -1.79 17.13
CA VAL A 33 -40.91 -1.27 18.31
C VAL A 33 -41.60 -1.73 19.60
N GLN A 34 -40.84 -2.39 20.48
CA GLN A 34 -41.09 -2.31 21.92
C GLN A 34 -39.96 -1.52 22.58
N GLU A 35 -40.39 -0.39 23.12
CA GLU A 35 -39.68 0.58 23.94
C GLU A 35 -39.47 0.00 25.36
N GLU A 36 -38.23 0.14 25.86
CA GLU A 36 -37.69 0.24 27.24
C GLU A 36 -38.40 -0.41 28.48
N PRO A 37 -37.60 -0.84 29.48
CA PRO A 37 -37.20 0.11 30.52
C PRO A 37 -35.71 0.06 30.90
N LYS A 38 -35.06 1.21 30.74
CA LYS A 38 -34.06 1.82 31.62
C LYS A 38 -34.02 1.25 33.06
N PRO A 39 -32.82 0.89 33.52
CA PRO A 39 -32.34 1.56 34.73
C PRO A 39 -30.94 2.20 34.55
N GLU A 40 -30.90 3.54 34.57
CA GLU A 40 -29.88 4.28 35.34
C GLU A 40 -30.12 3.99 36.85
N PRO A 41 -29.24 4.32 37.83
CA PRO A 41 -27.98 5.08 37.78
C PRO A 41 -26.82 4.49 38.63
N LYS A 42 -25.58 4.93 38.39
CA LYS A 42 -24.77 5.65 39.39
C LYS A 42 -23.42 6.06 38.82
N SER A 43 -23.31 7.35 38.53
CA SER A 43 -22.07 8.10 38.72
C SER A 43 -21.62 7.97 40.18
N GLU A 44 -20.33 7.77 40.42
CA GLU A 44 -19.52 8.81 41.05
C GLU A 44 -18.03 8.58 40.73
N PRO A 45 -17.26 9.68 40.59
CA PRO A 45 -15.86 9.68 40.23
C PRO A 45 -15.00 9.41 41.46
N SER A 46 -13.84 8.79 41.25
CA SER A 46 -12.77 8.83 42.26
C SER A 46 -11.62 9.62 41.65
N ASP A 47 -11.57 10.90 42.02
CA ASP A 47 -10.42 11.78 41.91
C ASP A 47 -9.16 11.16 42.55
N GLU A 48 -8.08 11.13 41.74
CA GLU A 48 -6.69 11.54 42.04
C GLU A 48 -5.94 11.00 43.31
N PRO A 49 -4.66 11.35 43.51
CA PRO A 49 -3.46 11.12 42.70
C PRO A 49 -2.36 10.43 43.56
N THR A 50 -1.14 10.27 43.01
CA THR A 50 0.14 9.97 43.71
C THR A 50 0.59 8.50 43.65
N GLU A 51 1.57 8.20 42.80
CA GLU A 51 2.97 8.10 43.24
C GLU A 51 3.91 8.20 42.03
N GLU A 52 4.94 9.03 42.20
CA GLU A 52 6.11 9.12 41.34
C GLU A 52 6.88 7.79 41.32
N PRO A 53 7.80 7.62 40.35
CA PRO A 53 9.17 7.60 40.84
C PRO A 53 9.98 8.72 40.18
N THR A 54 10.40 9.62 41.04
CA THR A 54 11.55 10.50 40.84
C THR A 54 12.78 9.62 40.61
N GLY A 55 13.46 9.89 39.50
CA GLY A 55 14.92 9.98 39.44
C GLY A 55 15.71 8.69 39.28
N GLU A 56 16.19 8.45 38.06
CA GLU A 56 17.64 8.51 37.88
C GLU A 56 18.00 9.11 36.52
N ALA A 57 18.93 10.06 36.60
CA ALA A 57 19.47 10.82 35.51
C ALA A 57 20.35 9.94 34.61
N GLY A 58 19.80 9.51 33.47
CA GLY A 58 20.59 9.11 32.30
C GLY A 58 21.06 10.34 31.52
N LYS A 59 21.96 11.11 32.12
CA LYS A 59 22.72 12.17 31.44
C LYS A 59 23.70 11.49 30.47
N GLY A 60 23.32 11.42 29.20
CA GLY A 60 24.25 11.35 28.07
C GLY A 60 23.87 12.50 27.15
N GLU A 61 24.22 13.74 27.48
CA GLU A 61 25.46 14.36 26.99
C GLU A 61 25.74 13.94 25.54
N GLY A 62 25.38 14.84 24.63
CA GLY A 62 25.64 14.68 23.22
C GLY A 62 27.13 14.57 22.96
N GLU A 63 27.53 13.50 22.29
CA GLU A 63 28.80 13.40 21.63
C GLU A 63 28.58 13.42 20.11
N GLY A 64 29.12 14.46 19.48
CA GLY A 64 29.45 14.46 18.07
C GLY A 64 28.30 14.58 17.09
N LYS A 65 27.84 15.83 16.85
CA LYS A 65 27.48 16.26 15.49
C LYS A 65 28.74 16.23 14.61
N GLY A 66 29.26 15.03 14.34
CA GLY A 66 29.87 14.75 13.05
C GLY A 66 28.73 14.65 12.02
N PRO A 67 28.97 14.91 10.73
CA PRO A 67 27.96 14.64 9.71
C PRO A 67 27.54 13.18 9.86
N ALA A 68 26.26 12.94 10.16
CA ALA A 68 25.71 11.59 10.18
C ALA A 68 26.11 10.91 8.86
N ALA A 69 26.84 9.80 8.94
CA ALA A 69 27.33 9.11 7.76
C ALA A 69 26.14 8.81 6.85
N GLU A 70 26.24 9.13 5.56
CA GLU A 70 25.15 8.81 4.63
C GLU A 70 25.01 7.28 4.57
N PRO A 71 23.78 6.74 4.66
CA PRO A 71 23.54 5.31 4.62
C PRO A 71 23.99 4.74 3.28
N THR A 72 24.66 3.58 3.32
CA THR A 72 25.01 2.83 2.12
C THR A 72 24.01 1.70 1.95
N PHE A 73 23.26 1.73 0.84
CA PHE A 73 22.30 0.69 0.48
C PHE A 73 22.93 -0.27 -0.52
N LYS A 74 22.67 -1.56 -0.37
CA LYS A 74 23.07 -2.57 -1.36
C LYS A 74 22.04 -2.61 -2.48
N GLU A 75 22.48 -2.97 -3.68
CA GLU A 75 21.52 -3.26 -4.75
C GLU A 75 20.67 -4.49 -4.36
N ASP A 76 19.39 -4.44 -4.70
CA ASP A 76 18.40 -5.50 -4.44
C ASP A 76 18.22 -5.90 -2.96
N SER A 77 18.61 -5.06 -2.00
CA SER A 77 18.35 -5.33 -0.58
C SER A 77 16.86 -5.42 -0.26
N SER A 78 16.53 -6.12 0.82
CA SER A 78 15.18 -6.12 1.37
C SER A 78 14.85 -4.77 2.01
N VAL A 79 13.58 -4.55 2.31
CA VAL A 79 13.14 -3.35 3.04
C VAL A 79 13.75 -3.32 4.44
N ASP A 80 13.82 -4.47 5.11
CA ASP A 80 14.39 -4.58 6.45
C ASP A 80 15.90 -4.29 6.46
N GLU A 81 16.63 -4.75 5.45
CA GLU A 81 18.06 -4.43 5.28
C GLU A 81 18.28 -2.94 5.03
N ALA A 82 17.42 -2.31 4.21
CA ALA A 82 17.47 -0.87 4.00
C ALA A 82 17.16 -0.08 5.29
N ILE A 83 16.23 -0.56 6.12
CA ILE A 83 15.94 0.03 7.43
C ILE A 83 17.16 -0.07 8.35
N ALA A 84 17.81 -1.23 8.38
CA ALA A 84 19.00 -1.47 9.21
C ALA A 84 20.22 -0.64 8.76
N ALA A 85 20.30 -0.26 7.49
CA ALA A 85 21.40 0.54 6.95
C ALA A 85 21.35 2.03 7.37
N VAL A 86 20.21 2.53 7.86
CA VAL A 86 20.05 3.94 8.25
C VAL A 86 20.57 4.17 9.67
N PRO A 87 21.56 5.06 9.87
CA PRO A 87 22.07 5.37 11.21
C PRO A 87 20.99 5.88 12.15
N GLN A 88 21.08 5.50 13.42
CA GLN A 88 20.23 6.05 14.47
C GLN A 88 20.45 7.56 14.61
N GLY A 89 19.38 8.31 14.90
CA GLY A 89 19.43 9.77 14.98
C GLY A 89 19.35 10.50 13.63
N THR A 90 19.28 9.78 12.50
CA THR A 90 19.00 10.38 11.20
C THR A 90 17.62 11.04 11.21
N PRO A 91 17.49 12.33 10.79
CA PRO A 91 16.20 13.01 10.73
C PRO A 91 15.18 12.22 9.90
N ARG A 92 14.02 11.97 10.50
CA ARG A 92 12.89 11.33 9.80
C ARG A 92 11.93 12.40 9.33
N VAL A 93 11.66 12.37 8.03
CA VAL A 93 10.62 13.15 7.38
C VAL A 93 9.69 12.15 6.71
N ASN A 94 8.44 12.14 7.16
CA ASN A 94 7.42 11.23 6.66
C ASN A 94 6.77 11.85 5.41
N VAL A 95 6.74 11.09 4.32
CA VAL A 95 5.99 11.43 3.12
C VAL A 95 4.68 10.65 3.14
N GLU A 96 3.59 11.27 2.70
CA GLU A 96 2.29 10.62 2.62
C GLU A 96 2.33 9.37 1.73
N GLN A 97 1.73 8.28 2.21
CA GLN A 97 1.69 6.99 1.51
C GLN A 97 1.12 7.12 0.09
N ASP A 98 0.05 7.90 -0.08
CA ASP A 98 -0.58 8.11 -1.38
C ASP A 98 0.39 8.75 -2.40
N ARG A 99 1.28 9.64 -1.94
CA ARG A 99 2.28 10.26 -2.83
C ARG A 99 3.36 9.27 -3.23
N LEU A 100 3.76 8.38 -2.32
CA LEU A 100 4.73 7.32 -2.59
C LEU A 100 4.14 6.21 -3.45
N ALA A 101 2.84 5.93 -3.32
CA ALA A 101 2.15 4.87 -4.04
C ALA A 101 1.76 5.28 -5.46
N LYS A 102 1.51 6.57 -5.73
CA LYS A 102 1.16 7.10 -7.06
C LYS A 102 1.97 6.51 -8.23
N PRO A 103 3.31 6.55 -8.24
CA PRO A 103 4.07 5.99 -9.36
C PRO A 103 3.97 4.45 -9.45
N LEU A 104 3.65 3.76 -8.36
CA LEU A 104 3.44 2.31 -8.33
C LEU A 104 2.05 1.91 -8.86
N MET A 105 1.11 2.85 -8.96
CA MET A 105 -0.22 2.59 -9.53
C MET A 105 -0.26 2.68 -11.06
N GLU A 106 0.82 3.17 -11.68
CA GLU A 106 0.90 3.33 -13.12
C GLU A 106 0.99 1.96 -13.81
N GLU A 107 -0.10 1.48 -14.42
CA GLU A 107 -0.11 0.19 -15.13
C GLU A 107 0.99 0.08 -16.20
N SER A 108 1.37 1.21 -16.80
CA SER A 108 2.44 1.29 -17.79
C SER A 108 3.79 0.80 -17.27
N LEU A 109 4.03 0.91 -15.97
CA LEU A 109 5.21 0.38 -15.29
C LEU A 109 5.31 -1.14 -15.40
N TYR A 110 4.17 -1.84 -15.37
CA TYR A 110 4.13 -3.31 -15.31
C TYR A 110 3.88 -3.97 -16.67
N LYS A 111 3.41 -3.22 -17.67
CA LYS A 111 3.19 -3.71 -19.05
C LYS A 111 4.39 -4.48 -19.64
N PRO A 112 5.65 -4.05 -19.45
CA PRO A 112 6.81 -4.78 -19.97
C PRO A 112 6.98 -6.17 -19.35
N CYS A 113 6.49 -6.38 -18.13
CA CYS A 113 6.67 -7.62 -17.37
C CYS A 113 5.70 -8.73 -17.75
N LYS A 114 4.74 -8.46 -18.65
CA LYS A 114 3.81 -9.46 -19.21
C LYS A 114 3.18 -10.34 -18.13
N MET A 115 2.58 -9.71 -17.12
CA MET A 115 1.88 -10.41 -16.06
C MET A 115 0.72 -11.23 -16.63
N ALA A 116 0.50 -12.42 -16.08
CA ALA A 116 -0.67 -13.21 -16.45
C ALA A 116 -1.96 -12.53 -15.94
N PRO A 117 -3.11 -12.72 -16.60
CA PRO A 117 -4.36 -12.05 -16.21
C PRO A 117 -4.84 -12.34 -14.77
N ASN A 118 -4.41 -13.46 -14.19
CA ASN A 118 -4.76 -13.92 -12.84
C ASN A 118 -3.57 -13.82 -11.87
N GLN A 119 -2.54 -13.05 -12.22
CA GLN A 119 -1.35 -12.89 -11.39
C GLN A 119 -1.45 -11.62 -10.54
N HIS A 120 -1.37 -11.82 -9.23
CA HIS A 120 -1.38 -10.75 -8.24
C HIS A 120 -0.01 -10.60 -7.61
N PHE A 121 0.29 -9.43 -7.05
CA PHE A 121 1.50 -9.26 -6.24
C PHE A 121 1.30 -8.30 -5.07
N LYS A 122 2.11 -8.51 -4.05
CA LYS A 122 2.31 -7.60 -2.93
C LYS A 122 3.72 -7.05 -3.00
N LEU A 123 3.83 -5.74 -2.85
CA LEU A 123 5.04 -4.97 -2.97
C LEU A 123 5.24 -4.14 -1.71
N LYS A 124 6.46 -4.14 -1.18
CA LYS A 124 6.92 -3.19 -0.17
C LYS A 124 8.22 -2.57 -0.67
N VAL A 125 8.30 -1.24 -0.66
CA VAL A 125 9.45 -0.49 -1.13
C VAL A 125 9.94 0.44 -0.05
N ALA A 126 11.23 0.39 0.26
CA ALA A 126 11.95 1.41 1.00
C ALA A 126 12.48 2.46 0.02
N ILE A 127 12.22 3.73 0.30
CA ILE A 127 12.55 4.87 -0.54
C ILE A 127 13.46 5.82 0.25
N TRP A 128 14.58 6.20 -0.35
CA TRP A 128 15.52 7.18 0.19
C TRP A 128 15.91 8.16 -0.92
N ASP A 129 15.81 9.46 -0.65
CA ASP A 129 16.16 10.53 -1.59
C ASP A 129 15.47 10.38 -2.97
N GLY A 130 14.23 9.88 -2.94
CA GLY A 130 13.41 9.64 -4.12
C GLY A 130 13.83 8.44 -4.98
N LYS A 131 14.64 7.51 -4.46
CA LYS A 131 15.02 6.25 -5.11
C LYS A 131 14.61 5.05 -4.27
N ALA A 132 14.27 3.95 -4.93
CA ALA A 132 14.09 2.67 -4.26
C ALA A 132 15.45 2.17 -3.74
N VAL A 133 15.51 1.80 -2.45
CA VAL A 133 16.71 1.29 -1.78
C VAL A 133 16.49 -0.07 -1.12
N GLY A 134 15.24 -0.54 -1.05
CA GLY A 134 14.91 -1.90 -0.67
C GLY A 134 13.57 -2.31 -1.26
N ILE A 135 13.47 -3.54 -1.78
CA ILE A 135 12.26 -4.01 -2.46
C ILE A 135 11.94 -5.46 -2.06
N ASP A 136 10.82 -5.63 -1.38
CA ASP A 136 10.21 -6.92 -1.11
C ASP A 136 8.98 -7.10 -1.99
N LEU A 137 9.00 -8.16 -2.79
CA LEU A 137 7.93 -8.46 -3.73
C LEU A 137 7.56 -9.94 -3.64
N THR A 138 6.27 -10.22 -3.48
CA THR A 138 5.71 -11.56 -3.54
C THR A 138 4.63 -11.61 -4.60
N ALA A 139 4.74 -12.53 -5.56
CA ALA A 139 3.74 -12.76 -6.60
C ALA A 139 2.96 -14.05 -6.37
N THR A 140 1.67 -14.04 -6.70
CA THR A 140 0.75 -15.18 -6.58
C THR A 140 -0.02 -15.37 -7.89
N PRO A 141 0.09 -16.53 -8.57
CA PRO A 141 1.01 -17.63 -8.28
C PRO A 141 2.48 -17.20 -8.41
N LYS A 142 3.39 -17.91 -7.71
CA LYS A 142 4.82 -17.56 -7.70
C LYS A 142 5.41 -17.63 -9.11
N ASN A 143 6.06 -16.54 -9.52
CA ASN A 143 6.76 -16.45 -10.81
C ASN A 143 7.97 -15.52 -10.68
N ASP A 144 9.15 -16.10 -10.56
CA ASP A 144 10.39 -15.36 -10.29
C ASP A 144 10.80 -14.43 -11.45
N LYS A 145 10.40 -14.74 -12.69
CA LYS A 145 10.67 -13.86 -13.84
C LYS A 145 9.88 -12.56 -13.77
N VAL A 146 8.61 -12.66 -13.38
CA VAL A 146 7.76 -11.48 -13.16
C VAL A 146 8.27 -10.70 -11.95
N VAL A 147 8.67 -11.38 -10.88
CA VAL A 147 9.24 -10.75 -9.69
C VAL A 147 10.48 -9.92 -10.03
N ALA A 148 11.44 -10.52 -10.75
CA ALA A 148 12.66 -9.84 -11.16
C ALA A 148 12.38 -8.66 -12.10
N CYS A 149 11.46 -8.83 -13.06
CA CYS A 149 11.07 -7.74 -13.95
C CYS A 149 10.46 -6.56 -13.20
N ILE A 150 9.51 -6.82 -12.29
CA ILE A 150 8.85 -5.77 -11.51
C ILE A 150 9.88 -5.03 -10.65
N LYS A 151 10.80 -5.74 -9.99
CA LYS A 151 11.92 -5.13 -9.25
C LYS A 151 12.74 -4.20 -10.14
N GLN A 152 13.09 -4.63 -11.35
CA GLN A 152 13.84 -3.82 -12.31
C GLN A 152 13.08 -2.54 -12.71
N GLN A 153 11.76 -2.64 -12.95
CA GLN A 153 10.94 -1.47 -13.28
C GLN A 153 10.88 -0.48 -12.12
N ILE A 154 10.70 -0.98 -10.89
CA ILE A 154 10.63 -0.14 -9.67
C ILE A 154 11.96 0.54 -9.38
N ASN A 155 13.09 -0.13 -9.58
CA ASN A 155 14.43 0.48 -9.47
C ASN A 155 14.62 1.65 -10.46
N GLY A 156 13.91 1.64 -11.59
CA GLY A 156 13.90 2.73 -12.56
C GLY A 156 13.05 3.94 -12.16
N ILE A 157 12.20 3.84 -11.13
CA ILE A 157 11.33 4.93 -10.69
C ILE A 157 12.15 5.97 -9.94
N THR A 158 11.88 7.24 -10.23
CA THR A 158 12.34 8.37 -9.43
C THR A 158 11.12 9.09 -8.85
N TRP A 159 10.99 9.06 -7.54
CA TRP A 159 9.95 9.81 -6.84
C TRP A 159 10.26 11.31 -6.90
N LYS A 160 9.25 12.12 -7.21
CA LYS A 160 9.39 13.57 -7.30
C LYS A 160 9.70 14.20 -5.94
N ASP A 161 9.15 13.59 -4.88
CA ASP A 161 9.34 14.00 -3.50
C ASP A 161 10.64 13.42 -2.96
N LYS A 162 11.73 14.07 -3.33
CA LYS A 162 13.08 13.73 -2.89
C LYS A 162 13.28 14.23 -1.46
N VAL A 163 13.23 13.28 -0.54
CA VAL A 163 13.42 13.54 0.88
C VAL A 163 14.56 12.65 1.36
N LYS A 164 15.57 13.25 1.99
CA LYS A 164 16.69 12.55 2.65
C LYS A 164 16.25 11.88 3.95
N SER A 165 15.21 11.07 3.87
CA SER A 165 14.65 10.28 4.95
C SER A 165 14.10 8.99 4.37
N LEU A 166 14.34 7.89 5.09
CA LEU A 166 13.83 6.59 4.70
C LEU A 166 12.32 6.54 4.95
N ASN A 167 11.58 6.30 3.88
CA ASN A 167 10.14 6.08 3.88
C ASN A 167 9.83 4.70 3.30
N THR A 168 8.74 4.08 3.72
CA THR A 168 8.31 2.78 3.20
C THR A 168 6.90 2.86 2.66
N VAL A 169 6.65 2.26 1.50
CA VAL A 169 5.31 2.16 0.90
C VAL A 169 4.96 0.72 0.61
N GLU A 170 3.70 0.37 0.85
CA GLU A 170 3.13 -0.93 0.53
C GLU A 170 2.07 -0.79 -0.56
N TYR A 171 2.11 -1.68 -1.54
CA TYR A 171 1.21 -1.68 -2.68
C TYR A 171 0.80 -3.11 -3.05
N GLN A 172 -0.44 -3.29 -3.50
CA GLN A 172 -0.98 -4.57 -3.92
C GLN A 172 -1.74 -4.40 -5.22
N PHE A 173 -1.53 -5.33 -6.16
CA PHE A 173 -2.12 -5.36 -7.51
C PHE A 173 -2.72 -6.74 -7.77
#